data_AF-A0A3C1SBZ0-F1
#
_entry.id   AF-A0A3C1SBZ0-F1
#
_cell.length_a   1.000
_cell.length_b   1.000
_cell.length_c   1.000
_cell.angle_alpha   90.00
_cell.angle_beta   90.00
_cell.angle_gamma   90.00
#
_symmetry.space_group_name_H-M   'P 1'
#
loop_
_entity.id
_entity.type
_entity.pdbx_description
1 polymer ?
#
loop_
_entity_poly.entity_id
_entity_poly.type
_entity_poly.pdbx_seq_one_letter_code
_entity_poly.pdbx_strand_id
1 'polypeptide(L)'
;MLLYNRQMMASLSRGELEAKLLSFANSSLGNTFRERAVSEIMNAVQPADVIPDIYGEYRQIVHDGIRFLLLHLSLPRLISLSADQLQLPDTVSAQERLILLAKKIPTLHKLGQIIARNQHIDKSFKIWLITLENGCYGTDINIIRQMIEAELGDHIRKFSIEIEPEILSEASVGTVAAFRWTDPDTGKISRGAF
;
A
#
# COMPACT_ATOMS: atom_id res chain seq x y z
N MET A 1 -25.27 13.62 -3.77
CA MET A 1 -25.38 12.65 -4.88
C MET A 1 -24.37 11.50 -4.79
N LEU A 2 -23.11 11.71 -4.35
CA LEU A 2 -22.15 10.60 -4.05
C LEU A 2 -22.52 9.79 -2.80
N LEU A 3 -23.12 10.42 -1.78
CA LEU A 3 -23.67 9.74 -0.60
C LEU A 3 -24.85 8.80 -0.91
N TYR A 4 -25.56 9.00 -2.03
CA TYR A 4 -26.83 8.29 -2.27
C TYR A 4 -26.65 6.85 -2.75
N ASN A 5 -25.42 6.37 -2.94
CA ASN A 5 -25.20 5.05 -3.55
C ASN A 5 -23.90 4.37 -3.14
N ARG A 6 -23.45 4.52 -1.88
CA ARG A 6 -22.26 3.80 -1.39
C ARG A 6 -22.43 2.28 -1.54
N GLN A 7 -23.62 1.75 -1.25
CA GLN A 7 -23.95 0.33 -1.46
C GLN A 7 -23.89 -0.07 -2.95
N MET A 8 -24.40 0.76 -3.87
CA MET A 8 -24.34 0.51 -5.31
C MET A 8 -22.92 0.69 -5.88
N MET A 9 -22.08 1.53 -5.26
CA MET A 9 -20.68 1.72 -5.65
C MET A 9 -19.81 0.57 -5.15
N ALA A 10 -20.10 0.03 -3.96
CA ALA A 10 -19.42 -1.14 -3.41
C ALA A 10 -19.73 -2.44 -4.17
N SER A 11 -20.87 -2.52 -4.88
CA SER A 11 -21.21 -3.67 -5.73
C SER A 11 -20.55 -3.63 -7.12
N LEU A 12 -19.88 -2.53 -7.49
CA LEU A 12 -19.17 -2.42 -8.77
C LEU A 12 -17.81 -3.10 -8.68
N SER A 13 -17.36 -3.65 -9.81
CA SER A 13 -15.96 -4.08 -9.92
C SER A 13 -15.03 -2.87 -9.79
N ARG A 14 -13.77 -3.12 -9.40
CA ARG A 14 -12.76 -2.06 -9.19
C ARG A 14 -12.57 -1.19 -10.43
N GLY A 15 -12.49 -1.80 -11.61
CA GLY A 15 -12.35 -1.08 -12.87
C GLY A 15 -13.55 -0.20 -13.21
N GLU A 16 -14.77 -0.67 -12.95
CA GLU A 16 -15.99 0.12 -13.16
C GLU A 16 -16.07 1.31 -12.20
N LEU A 17 -15.65 1.11 -10.94
CA LEU A 17 -15.61 2.17 -9.95
C LEU A 17 -14.60 3.26 -10.31
N GLU A 18 -13.37 2.87 -10.69
CA GLU A 18 -12.34 3.82 -11.14
C GLU A 18 -12.81 4.58 -12.39
N ALA A 19 -13.43 3.90 -13.36
CA ALA A 19 -13.96 4.55 -14.57
C ALA A 19 -15.08 5.56 -14.25
N LYS A 20 -15.97 5.24 -13.30
CA LYS A 20 -17.00 6.18 -12.83
C LYS A 20 -16.40 7.37 -12.10
N LEU A 21 -15.42 7.15 -11.21
CA LEU A 21 -14.75 8.24 -10.51
C LEU A 21 -14.01 9.16 -11.48
N LEU A 22 -13.38 8.59 -12.52
CA LEU A 22 -12.72 9.35 -13.57
C LEU A 22 -13.71 10.18 -14.40
N SER A 23 -14.87 9.63 -14.75
CA SER A 23 -15.90 10.38 -15.48
C SER A 23 -16.47 11.52 -14.64
N PHE A 24 -16.66 11.32 -13.33
CA PHE A 24 -17.01 12.40 -12.41
C PHE A 24 -15.93 13.47 -12.32
N ALA A 25 -14.65 13.08 -12.25
CA ALA A 25 -13.54 14.01 -12.16
C ALA A 25 -13.38 14.87 -13.42
N ASN A 26 -13.66 14.31 -14.61
CA ASN A 26 -13.59 15.01 -15.89
C ASN A 26 -14.82 15.88 -16.20
N SER A 27 -15.91 15.74 -15.43
CA SER A 27 -17.08 16.63 -15.54
C SER A 27 -16.74 18.05 -15.04
N SER A 28 -17.59 19.04 -15.35
CA SER A 28 -17.42 20.47 -15.02
C SER A 28 -17.28 20.79 -13.50
N LEU A 29 -17.21 19.77 -12.66
CA LEU A 29 -17.04 19.79 -11.22
C LEU A 29 -15.64 19.30 -10.76
N GLY A 30 -14.66 19.14 -11.66
CA GLY A 30 -13.36 18.50 -11.37
C GLY A 30 -12.59 19.04 -10.14
N ASN A 31 -12.59 20.36 -9.89
CA ASN A 31 -11.97 20.90 -8.67
C ASN A 31 -12.75 20.54 -7.39
N THR A 32 -14.09 20.44 -7.48
CA THR A 32 -14.90 19.96 -6.35
C THR A 32 -14.78 18.45 -6.15
N PHE A 33 -14.44 17.68 -7.21
CA PHE A 33 -14.20 16.25 -7.09
C PHE A 33 -13.03 15.96 -6.16
N ARG A 34 -11.89 16.63 -6.35
CA ARG A 34 -10.69 16.42 -5.53
C ARG A 34 -10.98 16.64 -4.04
N GLU A 35 -11.54 17.79 -3.69
CA GLU A 35 -11.89 18.13 -2.31
C GLU A 35 -12.87 17.11 -1.71
N ARG A 36 -13.86 16.67 -2.48
CA ARG A 36 -14.80 15.64 -2.04
C ARG A 36 -14.13 14.29 -1.84
N ALA A 37 -13.35 13.82 -2.81
CA ALA A 37 -12.64 12.55 -2.72
C ALA A 37 -11.71 12.51 -1.50
N VAL A 38 -10.96 13.60 -1.26
CA VAL A 38 -10.14 13.72 -0.06
C VAL A 38 -10.98 13.70 1.21
N SER A 39 -12.08 14.47 1.26
CA SER A 39 -12.98 14.48 2.42
C SER A 39 -13.54 13.09 2.73
N GLU A 40 -13.98 12.35 1.71
CA GLU A 40 -14.48 10.97 1.87
C GLU A 40 -13.41 10.02 2.41
N ILE A 41 -12.18 10.08 1.87
CA ILE A 41 -11.06 9.30 2.39
C ILE A 41 -10.81 9.66 3.86
N MET A 42 -10.71 10.96 4.18
CA MET A 42 -10.44 11.43 5.55
C MET A 42 -11.52 10.99 6.55
N ASN A 43 -12.80 11.04 6.14
CA ASN A 43 -13.91 10.56 6.95
C ASN A 43 -13.86 9.04 7.17
N ALA A 44 -13.34 8.27 6.21
CA ALA A 44 -13.22 6.83 6.33
C ALA A 44 -12.03 6.38 7.19
N VAL A 45 -10.89 7.09 7.09
CA VAL A 45 -9.64 6.70 7.80
C VAL A 45 -9.46 7.36 9.15
N GLN A 46 -10.19 8.46 9.43
CA GLN A 46 -10.17 9.23 10.69
C GLN A 46 -8.78 9.32 11.35
N PRO A 47 -7.81 10.01 10.73
CA PRO A 47 -6.41 9.89 11.16
C PRO A 47 -6.10 10.48 12.53
N ALA A 48 -6.95 11.35 13.05
CA ALA A 48 -6.82 11.88 14.40
C ALA A 48 -7.20 10.83 15.46
N ASP A 49 -8.19 9.99 15.16
CA ASP A 49 -8.79 9.06 16.14
C ASP A 49 -7.93 7.82 16.36
N VAL A 50 -7.05 7.50 15.40
CA VAL A 50 -6.06 6.42 15.53
C VAL A 50 -4.87 6.79 16.42
N ILE A 51 -4.68 8.08 16.72
CA ILE A 51 -3.55 8.55 17.54
C ILE A 51 -3.92 8.38 19.03
N PRO A 52 -3.11 7.64 19.81
CA PRO A 52 -3.32 7.47 21.24
C PRO A 52 -3.44 8.80 22.00
N ASP A 53 -4.22 8.84 23.07
CA ASP A 53 -4.46 10.06 23.86
C ASP A 53 -3.17 10.71 24.40
N ILE A 54 -2.16 9.89 24.73
CA ILE A 54 -0.83 10.37 25.17
C ILE A 54 -0.12 11.22 24.11
N TYR A 55 -0.54 11.12 22.84
CA TYR A 55 -0.04 11.87 21.70
C TYR A 55 -1.12 12.81 21.14
N GLY A 56 -2.12 13.19 21.96
CA GLY A 56 -3.26 13.99 21.55
C GLY A 56 -2.89 15.31 20.88
N GLU A 57 -1.77 15.92 21.28
CA GLU A 57 -1.24 17.16 20.67
C GLU A 57 -0.89 17.00 19.18
N TYR A 58 -0.60 15.78 18.71
CA TYR A 58 -0.26 15.50 17.33
C TYR A 58 -1.46 15.19 16.44
N ARG A 59 -2.68 15.06 17.00
CA ARG A 59 -3.89 14.69 16.24
C ARG A 59 -4.16 15.63 15.08
N GLN A 60 -4.10 16.94 15.33
CA GLN A 60 -4.40 17.95 14.32
C GLN A 60 -3.35 17.96 13.20
N ILE A 61 -2.06 17.89 13.55
CA ILE A 61 -0.99 17.91 12.54
C ILE A 61 -0.99 16.63 11.68
N VAL A 62 -1.33 15.47 12.26
CA VAL A 62 -1.49 14.22 11.52
C VAL A 62 -2.68 14.30 10.56
N HIS A 63 -3.83 14.79 11.04
CA HIS A 63 -5.02 15.00 10.21
C HIS A 63 -4.71 15.93 9.02
N ASP A 64 -4.14 17.09 9.30
CA ASP A 64 -3.87 18.11 8.28
C ASP A 64 -2.77 17.67 7.31
N GLY A 65 -1.73 16.99 7.81
CA GLY A 65 -0.66 16.44 6.99
C GLY A 65 -1.14 15.37 6.00
N ILE A 66 -1.99 14.43 6.44
CA ILE A 66 -2.56 13.42 5.55
C ILE A 66 -3.50 14.07 4.54
N ARG A 67 -4.37 14.99 4.98
CA ARG A 67 -5.26 15.74 4.07
C ARG A 67 -4.46 16.49 3.01
N PHE A 68 -3.40 17.18 3.41
CA PHE A 68 -2.52 17.92 2.51
C PHE A 68 -1.88 17.00 1.47
N LEU A 69 -1.34 15.85 1.89
CA LEU A 69 -0.74 14.87 0.97
C LEU A 69 -1.74 14.39 -0.07
N LEU A 70 -2.96 14.03 0.36
CA LEU A 70 -4.03 13.55 -0.54
C LEU A 70 -4.44 14.63 -1.56
N LEU A 71 -4.52 15.90 -1.14
CA LEU A 71 -4.83 17.03 -2.01
C LEU A 71 -3.79 17.26 -3.11
N HIS A 72 -2.54 16.81 -2.92
CA HIS A 72 -1.46 17.00 -3.90
C HIS A 72 -1.15 15.76 -4.74
N LEU A 73 -1.87 14.65 -4.55
CA LEU A 73 -1.71 13.47 -5.40
C LEU A 73 -2.17 13.74 -6.83
N SER A 74 -1.58 13.01 -7.79
CA SER A 74 -2.11 13.01 -9.16
C SER A 74 -3.55 12.49 -9.17
N LEU A 75 -4.38 13.01 -10.09
CA LEU A 75 -5.79 12.63 -10.17
C LEU A 75 -5.99 11.10 -10.32
N PRO A 76 -5.23 10.39 -11.18
CA PRO A 76 -5.34 8.93 -11.27
C PRO A 76 -5.03 8.23 -9.95
N ARG A 77 -4.03 8.72 -9.19
CA ARG A 77 -3.68 8.14 -7.89
C ARG A 77 -4.78 8.38 -6.86
N LEU A 78 -5.35 9.57 -6.81
CA LEU A 78 -6.46 9.90 -5.92
C LEU A 78 -7.70 9.05 -6.23
N ILE A 79 -8.03 8.85 -7.50
CA ILE A 79 -9.13 7.98 -7.93
C ILE A 79 -8.90 6.54 -7.46
N SER A 80 -7.70 6.00 -7.69
CA SER A 80 -7.40 4.62 -7.30
C SER A 80 -7.47 4.41 -5.78
N LEU A 81 -6.94 5.34 -4.98
CA LEU A 81 -7.06 5.29 -3.52
C LEU A 81 -8.51 5.44 -3.03
N SER A 82 -9.31 6.28 -3.70
CA SER A 82 -10.73 6.45 -3.39
C SER A 82 -11.49 5.16 -3.66
N ALA A 83 -11.22 4.51 -4.81
CA ALA A 83 -11.80 3.22 -5.15
C ALA A 83 -11.44 2.15 -4.11
N ASP A 84 -10.16 2.04 -3.74
CA ASP A 84 -9.69 1.10 -2.73
C ASP A 84 -10.44 1.30 -1.39
N GLN A 85 -10.59 2.54 -0.91
CA GLN A 85 -11.30 2.83 0.34
C GLN A 85 -12.81 2.56 0.28
N LEU A 86 -13.44 2.81 -0.87
CA LEU A 86 -14.87 2.54 -1.08
C LEU A 86 -15.19 1.04 -1.15
N GLN A 87 -14.24 0.22 -1.61
CA GLN A 87 -14.41 -1.23 -1.70
C GLN A 87 -14.22 -1.96 -0.37
N LEU A 88 -13.58 -1.32 0.61
CA LEU A 88 -13.42 -1.93 1.92
C LEU A 88 -14.79 -2.03 2.63
N PRO A 89 -15.12 -3.20 3.22
CA PRO A 89 -16.34 -3.36 4.00
C PRO A 89 -16.47 -2.34 5.13
N ASP A 90 -17.69 -1.99 5.49
CA ASP A 90 -17.95 -1.07 6.62
C ASP A 90 -17.51 -1.64 7.98
N THR A 91 -17.26 -2.95 8.05
CA THR A 91 -16.69 -3.62 9.23
C THR A 91 -15.21 -3.33 9.44
N VAL A 92 -14.48 -2.84 8.42
CA VAL A 92 -13.06 -2.52 8.51
C VAL A 92 -12.89 -1.24 9.33
N SER A 93 -12.09 -1.32 10.39
CA SER A 93 -11.84 -0.22 11.32
C SER A 93 -11.09 0.96 10.67
N ALA A 94 -11.21 2.16 11.25
CA ALA A 94 -10.46 3.33 10.81
C ALA A 94 -8.93 3.09 10.87
N GLN A 95 -8.46 2.40 11.92
CA GLN A 95 -7.08 1.97 12.09
C GLN A 95 -6.60 1.14 10.88
N GLU A 96 -7.34 0.10 10.50
CA GLU A 96 -6.98 -0.76 9.38
C GLU A 96 -7.08 -0.03 8.03
N ARG A 97 -8.11 0.80 7.84
CA ARG A 97 -8.27 1.63 6.65
C ARG A 97 -7.08 2.56 6.44
N LEU A 98 -6.60 3.19 7.52
CA LEU A 98 -5.42 4.05 7.48
C LEU A 98 -4.15 3.26 7.17
N ILE A 99 -3.96 2.06 7.74
CA ILE A 99 -2.81 1.20 7.43
C ILE A 99 -2.80 0.84 5.94
N LEU A 100 -3.95 0.43 5.39
CA LEU A 100 -4.09 0.11 3.96
C LEU A 100 -3.82 1.33 3.07
N LEU A 101 -4.31 2.51 3.46
CA LEU A 101 -4.02 3.77 2.76
C LEU A 101 -2.52 4.08 2.80
N ALA A 102 -1.91 4.02 3.98
CA ALA A 102 -0.50 4.34 4.19
C ALA A 102 0.41 3.39 3.40
N LYS A 103 0.11 2.09 3.32
CA LYS A 103 0.85 1.12 2.48
C LYS A 103 0.88 1.50 0.99
N LYS A 104 -0.09 2.27 0.50
CA LYS A 104 -0.15 2.75 -0.89
C LYS A 104 0.47 4.15 -1.07
N ILE A 105 0.86 4.85 0.00
CA ILE A 105 1.48 6.17 -0.07
C ILE A 105 2.90 6.07 0.51
N PRO A 106 3.96 6.02 -0.32
CA PRO A 106 5.33 5.76 0.13
C PRO A 106 5.81 6.67 1.26
N THR A 107 5.40 7.95 1.25
CA THR A 107 5.74 8.90 2.32
C THR A 107 5.12 8.51 3.66
N LEU A 108 3.82 8.19 3.70
CA LEU A 108 3.14 7.77 4.93
C LEU A 108 3.66 6.42 5.42
N HIS A 109 3.91 5.52 4.48
CA HIS A 109 4.49 4.22 4.77
C HIS A 109 5.83 4.34 5.49
N LYS A 110 6.77 5.12 4.94
CA LYS A 110 8.09 5.37 5.55
C LYS A 110 7.98 6.11 6.88
N LEU A 111 7.09 7.09 7.01
CA LEU A 111 6.89 7.80 8.27
C LEU A 111 6.43 6.83 9.38
N GLY A 112 5.47 5.96 9.09
CA GLY A 112 5.04 4.94 10.04
C GLY A 112 6.18 4.00 10.47
N GLN A 113 7.04 3.59 9.52
CA GLN A 113 8.23 2.78 9.83
C GLN A 113 9.22 3.52 10.74
N ILE A 114 9.49 4.80 10.47
CA ILE A 114 10.39 5.61 11.29
C ILE A 114 9.85 5.73 12.72
N ILE A 115 8.55 5.97 12.88
CA ILE A 115 7.90 6.08 14.19
C ILE A 115 7.92 4.74 14.92
N ALA A 116 7.61 3.62 14.24
CA ALA A 116 7.63 2.28 14.81
C ALA A 116 9.02 1.86 15.36
N ARG A 117 10.09 2.37 14.77
CA ARG A 117 11.48 2.10 15.20
C ARG A 117 11.88 2.85 16.48
N ASN A 118 11.14 3.88 16.89
CA ASN A 118 11.42 4.58 18.13
C ASN A 118 11.05 3.69 19.34
N GLN A 119 12.02 3.44 20.22
CA GLN A 119 11.87 2.57 21.40
C GLN A 119 11.00 3.19 22.52
N HIS A 120 10.77 4.50 22.49
CA HIS A 120 10.04 5.25 23.51
C HIS A 120 8.57 5.50 23.16
N ILE A 121 8.06 4.94 22.06
CA ILE A 121 6.64 5.07 21.72
C ILE A 121 5.81 4.04 22.49
N ASP A 122 4.52 4.33 22.67
CA ASP A 122 3.59 3.38 23.28
C ASP A 122 3.62 2.01 22.58
N LYS A 123 3.62 0.94 23.38
CA LYS A 123 3.82 -0.43 22.89
C LYS A 123 2.70 -0.87 21.95
N SER A 124 1.45 -0.52 22.26
CA SER A 124 0.30 -0.90 21.43
C SER A 124 0.31 -0.15 20.10
N PHE A 125 0.65 1.14 20.15
CA PHE A 125 0.82 1.97 18.96
C PHE A 125 1.98 1.48 18.08
N LYS A 126 3.09 1.06 18.69
CA LYS A 126 4.22 0.43 17.98
C LYS A 126 3.81 -0.84 17.26
N ILE A 127 3.14 -1.76 17.96
CA ILE A 127 2.68 -3.02 17.37
C ILE A 127 1.77 -2.75 16.16
N TRP A 128 0.86 -1.78 16.30
CA TRP A 128 0.00 -1.35 15.20
C TRP A 128 0.80 -0.78 14.02
N LEU A 129 1.76 0.12 14.25
CA LEU A 129 2.58 0.68 13.18
C LEU A 129 3.51 -0.36 12.52
N ILE A 130 3.99 -1.38 13.23
CA ILE A 130 4.76 -2.49 12.66
C ILE A 130 3.92 -3.26 11.61
N THR A 131 2.59 -3.24 11.68
CA THR A 131 1.76 -3.85 10.63
C THR A 131 1.92 -3.16 9.26
N LEU A 132 2.45 -1.93 9.21
CA LEU A 132 2.90 -1.28 7.98
C LEU A 132 4.12 -1.96 7.35
N GLU A 133 4.99 -2.57 8.15
CA GLU A 133 6.18 -3.29 7.66
C GLU A 133 5.78 -4.60 6.97
N ASN A 134 4.80 -5.31 7.52
CA ASN A 134 4.30 -6.59 6.99
C ASN A 134 3.30 -6.40 5.82
N GLY A 135 3.57 -5.44 4.93
CA GLY A 135 2.77 -5.26 3.72
C GLY A 135 3.13 -6.29 2.66
N CYS A 136 2.16 -7.14 2.28
CA CYS A 136 2.07 -7.62 0.90
C CYS A 136 1.73 -6.39 0.04
N TYR A 137 2.72 -5.79 -0.62
CA TYR A 137 2.54 -4.79 -1.67
C TYR A 137 1.85 -5.40 -2.90
N GLY A 138 1.58 -6.71 -2.89
CA GLY A 138 0.92 -7.42 -3.96
C GLY A 138 1.82 -7.48 -5.19
N THR A 139 3.14 -7.52 -4.97
CA THR A 139 4.09 -7.69 -6.06
C THR A 139 3.91 -9.09 -6.60
N ASP A 140 3.54 -9.21 -7.87
CA ASP A 140 3.38 -10.50 -8.51
C ASP A 140 4.76 -11.16 -8.66
N ILE A 141 4.96 -12.28 -7.97
CA ILE A 141 6.20 -13.05 -8.04
C ILE A 141 6.55 -13.44 -9.48
N ASN A 142 5.57 -13.57 -10.38
CA ASN A 142 5.82 -13.85 -11.79
C ASN A 142 6.48 -12.68 -12.52
N ILE A 143 6.14 -11.44 -12.16
CA ILE A 143 6.80 -10.25 -12.72
C ILE A 143 8.26 -10.19 -12.22
N ILE A 144 8.47 -10.42 -10.92
CA ILE A 144 9.82 -10.48 -10.34
C ILE A 144 10.64 -11.58 -11.03
N ARG A 145 10.06 -12.76 -11.21
CA ARG A 145 10.72 -13.89 -11.88
C ARG A 145 11.13 -13.53 -13.30
N GLN A 146 10.24 -12.93 -14.09
CA GLN A 146 10.56 -12.49 -15.45
C GLN A 146 11.70 -11.46 -15.47
N MET A 147 11.73 -10.53 -14.51
CA MET A 147 12.82 -9.56 -14.40
C MET A 147 14.15 -10.24 -14.07
N ILE A 148 14.16 -11.16 -13.10
CA ILE A 148 15.36 -11.93 -12.74
C ILE A 148 15.83 -12.78 -13.93
N GLU A 149 14.91 -13.41 -14.65
CA GLU A 149 15.21 -14.20 -15.86
C GLU A 149 15.81 -13.36 -16.98
N ALA A 150 15.29 -12.16 -17.20
CA ALA A 150 15.82 -11.23 -18.20
C ALA A 150 17.23 -10.73 -17.85
N GLU A 151 17.50 -10.45 -16.57
CA GLU A 151 18.80 -9.95 -16.11
C GLU A 151 19.88 -11.05 -16.08
N LEU A 152 19.53 -12.26 -15.61
CA LEU A 152 20.50 -13.36 -15.49
C LEU A 152 20.75 -14.09 -16.83
N GLY A 153 19.74 -14.14 -17.70
CA GLY A 153 19.83 -14.80 -19.01
C GLY A 153 20.34 -16.24 -18.92
N ASP A 154 21.39 -16.55 -19.70
CA ASP A 154 21.95 -17.91 -19.81
C ASP A 154 22.53 -18.46 -18.50
N HIS A 155 22.82 -17.59 -17.52
CA HIS A 155 23.31 -18.01 -16.20
C HIS A 155 22.29 -18.87 -15.45
N ILE A 156 20.99 -18.68 -15.69
CA ILE A 156 19.94 -19.52 -15.09
C ILE A 156 20.13 -20.98 -15.48
N ARG A 157 20.42 -21.25 -16.76
CA ARG A 157 20.66 -22.61 -17.23
C ARG A 157 22.00 -23.14 -16.76
N LYS A 158 23.06 -22.32 -16.85
CA LYS A 158 24.42 -22.71 -16.46
C LYS A 158 24.50 -23.17 -15.00
N PHE A 159 23.81 -22.48 -14.11
CA PHE A 159 23.83 -22.75 -12.67
C PHE A 159 22.56 -23.46 -12.16
N SER A 160 21.68 -23.93 -13.05
CA SER A 160 20.39 -24.55 -12.70
C SER A 160 19.65 -23.76 -11.61
N ILE A 161 19.50 -22.44 -11.82
CA ILE A 161 18.91 -21.54 -10.83
C ILE A 161 17.39 -21.79 -10.77
N GLU A 162 16.89 -22.11 -9.58
CA GLU A 162 15.48 -22.27 -9.27
C GLU A 162 15.03 -21.18 -8.29
N ILE A 163 14.17 -20.27 -8.74
CA ILE A 163 13.59 -19.22 -7.89
C ILE A 163 12.37 -19.80 -7.17
N GLU A 164 12.31 -19.64 -5.85
CA GLU A 164 11.20 -20.15 -5.05
C GLU A 164 9.89 -19.39 -5.38
N PRO A 165 8.72 -20.07 -5.29
CA PRO A 165 7.45 -19.48 -5.72
C PRO A 165 6.89 -18.44 -4.75
N GLU A 166 7.45 -18.37 -3.53
CA GLU A 166 7.02 -17.43 -2.51
C GLU A 166 8.03 -16.32 -2.32
N ILE A 167 7.50 -15.13 -2.02
CA ILE A 167 8.30 -13.98 -1.65
C ILE A 167 8.77 -14.16 -0.21
N LEU A 168 10.09 -14.12 -0.01
CA LEU A 168 10.68 -14.31 1.32
C LEU A 168 10.43 -13.09 2.22
N SER A 169 10.50 -11.89 1.64
CA SER A 169 10.19 -10.64 2.33
C SER A 169 9.86 -9.55 1.33
N GLU A 170 8.97 -8.64 1.67
CA GLU A 170 8.73 -7.41 0.90
C GLU A 170 9.10 -6.18 1.71
N ALA A 171 9.72 -5.21 1.07
CA ALA A 171 10.10 -3.93 1.65
C ALA A 171 9.56 -2.78 0.78
N SER A 172 9.57 -1.57 1.34
CA SER A 172 9.01 -0.37 0.68
C SER A 172 9.59 -0.04 -0.70
N VAL A 173 10.74 -0.60 -1.06
CA VAL A 173 11.49 -0.32 -2.29
C VAL A 173 11.95 -1.59 -3.03
N GLY A 174 11.57 -2.78 -2.58
CA GLY A 174 12.07 -4.01 -3.17
C GLY A 174 11.51 -5.26 -2.50
N THR A 175 11.70 -6.38 -3.17
CA THR A 175 11.20 -7.69 -2.75
C THR A 175 12.34 -8.68 -2.76
N VAL A 176 12.42 -9.49 -1.72
CA VAL A 176 13.42 -10.53 -1.55
C VAL A 176 12.85 -11.86 -2.02
N ALA A 177 13.51 -12.47 -3.00
CA ALA A 177 13.12 -13.78 -3.55
C ALA A 177 14.20 -14.82 -3.25
N ALA A 178 13.82 -15.91 -2.58
CA ALA A 178 14.75 -17.01 -2.34
C ALA A 178 15.02 -17.79 -3.63
N PHE A 179 16.23 -18.29 -3.78
CA PHE A 179 16.58 -19.17 -4.90
C PHE A 179 17.54 -20.28 -4.47
N ARG A 180 17.56 -21.35 -5.26
CA ARG A 180 18.55 -22.42 -5.21
C ARG A 180 19.36 -22.40 -6.49
N TRP A 181 20.61 -22.81 -6.41
CA TRP A 181 21.45 -23.00 -7.58
C TRP A 181 22.39 -24.18 -7.36
N THR A 182 22.81 -24.77 -8.46
CA THR A 182 23.75 -25.89 -8.49
C THR A 182 25.03 -25.43 -9.13
N ASP A 183 26.14 -25.58 -8.41
CA ASP A 183 27.45 -25.31 -8.96
C ASP A 183 27.77 -26.31 -10.09
N PRO A 184 28.03 -25.85 -11.33
CA PRO A 184 28.29 -26.74 -12.45
C PRO A 184 29.61 -27.51 -12.30
N ASP A 185 30.58 -26.99 -11.54
CA ASP A 185 31.89 -27.60 -11.38
C ASP A 185 31.90 -28.62 -10.24
N THR A 186 31.11 -28.37 -9.18
CA THR A 186 31.09 -29.22 -7.98
C THR A 186 29.81 -30.02 -7.77
N GLY A 187 28.74 -29.71 -8.51
CA GLY A 187 27.41 -30.30 -8.35
C GLY A 187 26.71 -29.93 -7.04
N LYS A 188 27.30 -29.02 -6.25
CA LYS A 188 26.79 -28.67 -4.93
C LYS A 188 25.59 -27.72 -5.05
N ILE A 189 24.49 -28.09 -4.38
CA ILE A 189 23.31 -27.23 -4.27
C ILE A 189 23.50 -26.24 -3.12
N SER A 190 23.26 -24.97 -3.40
CA SER A 190 23.32 -23.87 -2.42
C SER A 190 22.05 -23.02 -2.49
N ARG A 191 21.79 -22.26 -1.42
CA ARG A 191 20.66 -21.32 -1.31
C ARG A 191 21.16 -19.89 -1.31
N GLY A 192 20.38 -19.00 -1.90
CA GLY A 192 20.62 -17.56 -1.91
C GLY A 192 19.31 -16.77 -1.87
N ALA A 193 19.44 -15.46 -1.87
CA ALA A 193 18.33 -14.53 -2.01
C ALA A 193 18.71 -13.42 -3.00
N PHE A 194 17.78 -13.07 -3.88
CA PHE A 194 17.82 -11.84 -4.67
C PHE A 194 17.21 -10.69 -3.87
#